data_AF-A0A1Q8QIH7-F1
#
_entry.id   AF-A0A1Q8QIH7-F1
#
_cell.length_a   1.000
_cell.length_b   1.000
_cell.length_c   1.000
_cell.angle_alpha   90.00
_cell.angle_beta   90.00
_cell.angle_gamma   90.00
#
_symmetry.space_group_name_H-M   'P 1'
#
loop_
_entity.id
_entity.type
_entity.pdbx_description
1 polymer ?
#
loop_
_entity_poly.entity_id
_entity_poly.type
_entity_poly.pdbx_seq_one_letter_code
_entity_poly.pdbx_strand_id
1 'polypeptide(L)'
;MTWDDFEKDIENIKKTHKHVVAIDTYYKNNIMKLATSNPEEEAIEMSCLICDTKYPVKPKETWRYLCPVCYKKCYLQLKQNRSGEEIRNIILNLKSKTDDTNTIIEKLIEIAKED
;
A
#
# COMPACT_ATOMS: atom_id res chain seq x y z
N MET A 1 3.29 52.53 36.03
CA MET A 1 3.72 51.13 35.88
C MET A 1 4.41 50.76 37.17
N THR A 2 3.80 49.84 37.92
CA THR A 2 4.36 49.34 39.18
C THR A 2 5.35 48.20 38.88
N TRP A 3 6.18 47.82 39.86
CA TRP A 3 7.08 46.68 39.72
C TRP A 3 6.32 45.37 39.45
N ASP A 4 5.15 45.20 40.06
CA ASP A 4 4.29 44.04 39.84
C ASP A 4 3.76 43.97 38.39
N ASP A 5 3.46 45.13 37.78
CA ASP A 5 3.05 45.19 36.37
C ASP A 5 4.20 44.76 35.44
N PHE A 6 5.43 45.18 35.75
CA PHE A 6 6.62 44.82 34.97
C PHE A 6 6.95 43.32 35.08
N GLU A 7 6.87 42.73 36.28
CA GLU A 7 7.10 41.29 36.47
C GLU A 7 6.07 40.45 35.70
N LYS A 8 4.80 40.88 35.71
CA LYS A 8 3.73 40.23 34.96
C LYS A 8 3.96 40.28 33.45
N ASP A 9 4.45 41.41 32.94
CA ASP A 9 4.79 41.57 31.53
C ASP A 9 5.96 40.66 31.11
N ILE A 10 7.00 40.55 31.94
CA ILE A 10 8.11 39.62 31.70
C ILE A 10 7.64 38.16 31.66
N GLU A 11 6.79 37.75 32.61
CA GLU A 11 6.24 36.38 32.63
C GLU A 11 5.33 36.09 31.43
N ASN A 12 4.55 37.08 30.97
CA ASN A 12 3.74 36.97 29.76
C ASN A 12 4.61 36.83 28.50
N ILE A 13 5.71 37.58 28.41
CA ILE A 13 6.67 37.47 27.31
C ILE A 13 7.32 36.09 27.29
N LYS A 14 7.77 35.58 28.45
CA LYS A 14 8.35 34.22 28.57
C LYS A 14 7.37 33.13 28.14
N LYS A 15 6.12 33.20 28.60
CA LYS A 15 5.07 32.25 28.20
C LYS A 15 4.81 32.31 26.71
N THR A 16 4.66 33.51 26.15
CA THR A 16 4.45 33.72 24.71
C THR A 16 5.59 33.13 23.90
N HIS A 17 6.84 33.40 24.28
CA HIS A 17 8.01 32.86 23.59
C HIS A 17 8.08 31.32 23.69
N LYS A 18 7.78 30.74 24.86
CA LYS A 18 7.69 29.27 25.04
C LYS A 18 6.64 28.65 24.11
N HIS A 19 5.47 29.28 23.97
CA HIS A 19 4.43 28.81 23.06
C HIS A 19 4.83 28.97 21.59
N VAL A 20 5.48 30.07 21.21
CA VAL A 20 6.00 30.27 19.84
C VAL A 20 7.02 29.19 19.47
N VAL A 21 7.97 28.89 20.37
CA VAL A 21 8.96 27.81 20.15
C VAL A 21 8.29 26.44 20.05
N ALA A 22 7.30 26.15 20.89
CA ALA A 22 6.56 24.90 20.85
C ALA A 22 5.76 24.74 19.53
N ILE A 23 5.13 25.81 19.07
CA ILE A 23 4.38 25.85 17.81
C ILE A 23 5.34 25.65 16.62
N ASP A 24 6.45 26.37 16.58
CA ASP A 24 7.47 26.24 15.52
C ASP A 24 8.06 24.81 15.48
N THR A 25 8.34 24.22 16.64
CA THR A 25 8.81 22.83 16.75
C THR A 25 7.76 21.85 16.24
N TYR A 26 6.49 22.04 16.60
CA TYR A 26 5.39 21.20 16.12
C TYR A 26 5.26 21.25 14.60
N TYR A 27 5.27 22.43 14.00
CA TYR A 27 5.18 22.56 12.54
C TYR A 27 6.40 21.98 11.84
N LYS A 28 7.63 22.26 12.32
CA LYS A 28 8.86 21.68 11.76
C LYS A 28 8.84 20.15 11.79
N ASN A 29 8.42 19.56 12.90
CA ASN A 29 8.33 18.11 13.03
C ASN A 29 7.29 17.50 12.08
N ASN A 30 6.13 18.15 11.89
CA ASN A 30 5.10 17.67 10.98
C ASN A 30 5.49 17.86 9.51
N ILE A 31 6.12 18.98 9.15
CA ILE A 31 6.66 19.21 7.81
C ILE A 31 7.76 18.19 7.51
N MET A 32 8.65 17.91 8.47
CA MET A 32 9.69 16.90 8.31
C MET A 32 9.08 15.50 8.14
N LYS A 33 8.06 15.14 8.94
CA LYS A 33 7.32 13.89 8.75
C LYS A 33 6.71 13.77 7.35
N LEU A 34 6.05 14.83 6.86
CA LEU A 34 5.46 14.88 5.51
C LEU A 34 6.51 14.85 4.40
N ALA A 35 7.68 15.47 4.61
CA ALA A 35 8.79 15.43 3.68
C ALA A 35 9.52 14.07 3.67
N THR A 36 9.44 13.32 4.78
CA THR A 36 10.00 11.96 4.89
C THR A 36 9.03 10.85 4.51
N SER A 37 7.71 11.11 4.48
CA SER A 37 6.74 10.17 3.94
C SER A 37 6.91 10.12 2.42
N ASN A 38 7.39 8.98 1.93
CA ASN A 38 7.60 8.75 0.50
C ASN A 38 6.36 7.99 -0.02
N PRO A 39 5.31 8.66 -0.55
CA PRO A 39 4.09 7.98 -1.00
C PRO A 39 4.34 6.97 -2.12
N GLU A 40 5.50 7.03 -2.79
CA GLU A 40 5.96 6.02 -3.75
C GLU A 40 6.37 4.67 -3.13
N GLU A 41 6.54 4.61 -1.81
CA GLU A 41 6.95 3.42 -1.07
C GLU A 41 5.84 2.83 -0.19
N GLU A 42 4.77 3.59 0.07
CA GLU A 42 3.62 3.10 0.85
C GLU A 42 2.88 2.01 0.07
N ALA A 43 2.78 0.82 0.67
CA ALA A 43 2.11 -0.31 0.04
C ALA A 43 0.61 -0.02 -0.12
N ILE A 44 0.11 -0.20 -1.32
CA ILE A 44 -1.32 -0.18 -1.64
C ILE A 44 -1.91 -1.57 -1.46
N GLU A 45 -3.18 -1.63 -1.05
CA GLU A 45 -3.91 -2.90 -0.94
C GLU A 45 -4.54 -3.26 -2.30
N MET A 46 -4.25 -4.46 -2.82
CA MET A 46 -4.88 -5.01 -4.02
C MET A 46 -5.58 -6.33 -3.72
N SER A 47 -6.58 -6.69 -4.53
CA SER A 47 -7.30 -7.96 -4.41
C SER A 47 -6.81 -8.97 -5.44
N CYS A 48 -6.60 -10.21 -5.01
CA CYS A 48 -6.14 -11.29 -5.88
C CYS A 48 -7.22 -11.65 -6.91
N LEU A 49 -6.84 -11.71 -8.19
CA LEU A 49 -7.78 -12.04 -9.26
C LEU A 49 -8.32 -13.47 -9.15
N ILE A 50 -7.64 -14.39 -8.46
CA ILE A 50 -8.12 -15.77 -8.26
C ILE A 50 -8.96 -15.90 -6.98
N CYS A 51 -8.40 -15.56 -5.82
CA CYS A 51 -8.99 -15.88 -4.51
C CYS A 51 -9.53 -14.67 -3.73
N ASP A 52 -9.54 -13.49 -4.34
CA ASP A 52 -10.01 -12.21 -3.78
C ASP A 52 -9.34 -11.78 -2.46
N THR A 53 -8.32 -12.52 -2.03
CA THR A 53 -7.52 -12.17 -0.86
C THR A 53 -6.80 -10.87 -1.12
N LYS A 54 -6.94 -9.94 -0.17
CA LYS A 54 -6.26 -8.65 -0.17
C LYS A 54 -4.78 -8.84 0.18
N TYR A 55 -3.90 -8.16 -0.55
CA TYR A 55 -2.45 -8.21 -0.30
C TYR A 55 -1.80 -6.84 -0.56
N PRO A 56 -0.73 -6.51 0.19
CA PRO A 56 0.02 -5.28 -0.01
C PRO A 56 0.89 -5.39 -1.26
N VAL A 57 0.96 -4.30 -2.02
CA VAL A 57 1.81 -4.18 -3.20
C VAL A 57 2.42 -2.80 -3.23
N LYS A 58 3.68 -2.68 -3.65
CA LYS A 58 4.27 -1.36 -3.84
C LYS A 58 3.58 -0.65 -5.01
N PRO A 59 3.49 0.69 -5.03
CA PRO A 59 2.89 1.42 -6.15
C PRO A 59 3.50 1.07 -7.52
N LYS A 60 4.81 0.77 -7.54
CA LYS A 60 5.55 0.33 -8.74
C LYS A 60 5.28 -1.14 -9.15
N GLU A 61 4.56 -1.90 -8.33
CA GLU A 61 4.22 -3.32 -8.52
C GLU A 61 2.72 -3.53 -8.82
N THR A 62 1.99 -2.48 -9.20
CA THR A 62 0.56 -2.53 -9.58
C THR A 62 0.24 -3.50 -10.73
N TRP A 63 1.26 -3.89 -11.52
CA TRP A 63 1.15 -4.95 -12.52
C TRP A 63 0.87 -6.34 -11.91
N ARG A 64 1.10 -6.53 -10.60
CA ARG A 64 0.75 -7.78 -9.89
C ARG A 64 -0.75 -7.84 -9.66
N TYR A 65 -1.40 -8.80 -10.31
CA TYR A 65 -2.83 -9.10 -10.15
C TYR A 65 -3.10 -10.38 -9.34
N LEU A 66 -2.06 -11.04 -8.81
CA LEU A 66 -2.19 -12.24 -7.97
C LEU A 66 -1.49 -12.04 -6.63
N CYS A 67 -2.10 -12.58 -5.56
CA CYS A 67 -1.42 -12.70 -4.27
C CYS A 67 -0.22 -13.65 -4.38
N PRO A 68 0.76 -13.58 -3.46
CA PRO A 68 1.97 -14.41 -3.50
C PRO A 68 1.69 -15.93 -3.55
N VAL A 69 0.58 -16.37 -2.94
CA VAL A 69 0.17 -17.78 -2.93
C VAL A 69 -0.30 -18.24 -4.31
N CYS A 70 -1.26 -17.53 -4.90
CA CYS A 70 -1.78 -17.83 -6.24
C CYS A 70 -0.71 -17.67 -7.33
N TYR A 71 0.19 -16.70 -7.16
CA TYR A 71 1.34 -16.53 -8.05
C TYR A 71 2.22 -17.78 -8.08
N LYS A 72 2.62 -18.29 -6.90
CA LYS A 72 3.46 -19.50 -6.83
C LYS A 72 2.72 -20.75 -7.32
N LYS A 73 1.43 -20.89 -6.99
CA LYS A 73 0.64 -22.07 -7.36
C LYS A 73 0.39 -22.16 -8.86
N CYS A 74 -0.02 -21.07 -9.50
CA CYS A 74 -0.53 -21.12 -10.87
C CYS A 74 0.37 -20.39 -11.87
N TYR A 75 0.75 -19.14 -11.56
CA TYR A 75 1.42 -18.27 -12.52
C TYR A 75 2.78 -18.83 -12.94
N LEU A 76 3.60 -19.30 -12.00
CA LEU A 76 4.93 -19.85 -12.32
C LEU A 76 4.89 -21.06 -13.26
N GLN A 77 3.82 -21.88 -13.18
CA GLN A 77 3.66 -23.04 -14.07
C GLN A 77 3.27 -22.57 -15.47
N LEU A 78 2.26 -21.71 -15.57
CA LEU A 78 1.78 -21.19 -16.86
C LEU A 78 2.80 -20.30 -17.57
N LYS A 79 3.65 -19.59 -16.81
CA LYS A 79 4.63 -18.65 -17.37
C LYS A 79 5.73 -19.31 -18.19
N GLN A 80 5.88 -20.63 -18.08
CA GLN A 80 6.84 -21.40 -18.87
C GLN A 80 6.51 -21.33 -20.37
N ASN A 81 5.21 -21.38 -20.71
CA ASN A 81 4.75 -21.50 -22.09
C ASN A 81 3.86 -20.33 -22.54
N ARG A 82 3.49 -19.40 -21.64
CA ARG A 82 2.53 -18.32 -21.92
C ARG A 82 3.03 -16.93 -21.50
N SER A 83 2.56 -15.91 -22.20
CA SER A 83 2.78 -14.51 -21.83
C SER A 83 1.96 -14.13 -20.59
N GLY A 84 2.36 -13.03 -19.92
CA GLY A 84 1.65 -12.57 -18.73
C GLY A 84 0.21 -12.10 -19.03
N GLU A 85 -0.02 -11.60 -20.25
CA GLU A 85 -1.32 -11.15 -20.74
C GLU A 85 -2.25 -12.34 -21.04
N GLU A 86 -1.75 -13.38 -21.70
CA GLU A 86 -2.50 -14.62 -21.94
C GLU A 86 -2.95 -15.25 -20.63
N ILE A 87 -2.05 -15.36 -19.66
CA ILE A 87 -2.36 -15.90 -18.33
C ILE A 87 -3.48 -15.08 -17.67
N ARG A 88 -3.39 -13.75 -17.72
CA ARG A 88 -4.41 -12.86 -17.16
C ARG A 88 -5.78 -13.08 -17.83
N ASN A 89 -5.81 -13.19 -19.15
CA ASN A 89 -7.04 -13.39 -19.92
C ASN A 89 -7.68 -14.76 -19.63
N ILE A 90 -6.87 -15.81 -19.48
CA ILE A 90 -7.34 -17.14 -19.08
C ILE A 90 -8.01 -17.08 -17.70
N ILE A 91 -7.37 -16.45 -16.71
CA ILE A 91 -7.92 -16.37 -15.36
C ILE A 91 -9.23 -15.57 -15.36
N LEU A 92 -9.29 -14.43 -16.07
CA LEU A 92 -10.52 -13.64 -16.19
C LEU A 92 -11.67 -14.44 -16.84
N ASN A 93 -11.37 -15.24 -17.86
CA ASN A 93 -12.35 -16.12 -18.51
C ASN A 93 -12.83 -17.25 -17.58
N LEU A 94 -11.95 -17.82 -16.76
CA LEU A 94 -12.35 -18.80 -15.75
C LEU A 94 -13.23 -18.16 -14.67
N LYS A 95 -12.86 -16.96 -14.20
CA LYS A 95 -13.58 -16.24 -13.16
C LYS A 95 -14.96 -15.77 -13.61
N SER A 96 -15.16 -15.46 -14.89
CA SER A 96 -16.50 -15.17 -15.42
C SER A 96 -17.44 -16.38 -15.44
N LYS A 97 -16.90 -17.60 -15.26
CA LYS A 97 -17.67 -18.86 -15.26
C LYS A 97 -17.87 -19.42 -13.86
N THR A 98 -16.99 -19.12 -12.91
CA THR A 98 -17.05 -19.61 -11.53
C THR A 98 -16.22 -18.70 -10.62
N ASP A 99 -16.72 -18.45 -9.42
CA ASP A 99 -15.97 -17.76 -8.36
C ASP A 99 -15.28 -18.75 -7.40
N ASP A 100 -15.45 -20.06 -7.60
CA ASP A 100 -14.79 -21.06 -6.75
C ASP A 100 -13.28 -21.09 -7.05
N THR A 101 -12.51 -20.67 -6.04
CA THR A 101 -11.05 -20.58 -6.12
C THR A 101 -10.40 -21.90 -6.47
N ASN A 102 -10.88 -23.03 -5.92
CA ASN A 102 -10.27 -24.33 -6.14
C ASN A 102 -10.51 -24.80 -7.59
N THR A 103 -11.73 -24.65 -8.09
CA THR A 103 -12.09 -24.95 -9.48
C THR A 103 -11.26 -24.12 -10.46
N ILE A 104 -11.04 -22.84 -10.19
CA ILE A 104 -10.17 -21.99 -11.02
C ILE A 104 -8.73 -22.52 -11.01
N ILE A 105 -8.18 -22.84 -9.83
CA ILE A 105 -6.82 -23.35 -9.69
C ILE A 105 -6.63 -24.69 -10.41
N GLU A 106 -7.58 -25.62 -10.26
CA GLU A 106 -7.54 -26.92 -10.93
C GLU A 106 -7.49 -26.78 -12.44
N LYS A 107 -8.38 -25.97 -13.03
CA LYS A 107 -8.39 -25.69 -14.47
C LYS A 107 -7.10 -25.03 -14.95
N LEU A 108 -6.53 -24.12 -14.17
CA LEU A 108 -5.25 -23.49 -14.52
C LEU A 108 -4.09 -24.49 -14.50
N ILE A 109 -4.11 -25.47 -13.58
CA ILE A 109 -3.11 -26.54 -13.52
C ILE A 109 -3.28 -27.51 -14.70
N GLU A 110 -4.52 -27.82 -15.10
CA GLU A 110 -4.79 -28.63 -16.29
C GLU A 110 -4.25 -27.96 -17.55
N ILE A 111 -4.56 -26.67 -17.77
CA ILE A 111 -4.05 -25.89 -18.90
C ILE A 111 -2.52 -25.86 -18.94
N ALA A 112 -1.85 -25.82 -17.78
CA ALA A 112 -0.40 -25.83 -17.70
C ALA A 112 0.25 -27.18 -18.08
N LYS A 113 -0.53 -28.27 -18.10
CA LYS A 113 -0.07 -29.63 -18.44
C LYS A 113 -0.38 -30.04 -19.89
N GLU A 114 -1.25 -29.31 -20.58
CA GLU A 114 -1.65 -29.59 -21.97
C GLU A 114 -0.63 -29.08 -23.01
N ASP A 115 0.35 -28.29 -22.60
CA ASP A 115 1.48 -27.77 -23.41
C ASP A 115 2.76 -28.59 -23.15
#